data_AF-A0A8T3SBQ1-F1
#
_entry.id   AF-A0A8T3SBQ1-F1
#
_cell.length_a   1.000
_cell.length_b   1.000
_cell.length_c   1.000
_cell.angle_alpha   90.00
_cell.angle_beta   90.00
_cell.angle_gamma   90.00
#
_symmetry.space_group_name_H-M   'P 1'
#
loop_
_entity.id
_entity.type
_entity.pdbx_description
1 polymer ?
#
loop_
_entity_poly.entity_id
_entity_poly.type
_entity_poly.pdbx_seq_one_letter_code
_entity_poly.pdbx_strand_id
1 'polypeptide(L)'
;MLGLAFLAVAGLPGPAAADQWGSYHWARPTNPFTIALGDNVTSGWDAHLRSASSEWSVSTVLDTKVVAGATRRRNCDPTTDRVEVCNATYGDTGWLGLTTIWAYGDQIAQVTIKINDTYFQTPKYDTKAWRNYVMCHEVGHALGLDHQDEDFDNASLGTCLEYTNRPKSNQTPNRRDYRDLKAMY
;
A
#
# COMPACT_ATOMS: atom_id res chain seq x y z
N MET A 1 17.83 -59.98 8.37
CA MET A 1 17.02 -59.26 7.36
C MET A 1 17.32 -57.78 7.54
N LEU A 2 17.81 -57.12 6.50
CA LEU A 2 18.25 -55.71 6.53
C LEU A 2 17.07 -54.78 6.85
N GLY A 3 17.26 -53.85 7.77
CA GLY A 3 16.30 -52.78 8.06
C GLY A 3 16.35 -51.68 7.00
N LEU A 4 15.20 -51.31 6.45
CA LEU A 4 15.07 -50.14 5.59
C LEU A 4 15.16 -48.86 6.45
N ALA A 5 16.14 -48.01 6.15
CA ALA A 5 16.15 -46.63 6.61
C ALA A 5 15.28 -45.79 5.65
N PHE A 6 14.21 -45.20 6.17
CA PHE A 6 13.46 -44.16 5.45
C PHE A 6 14.23 -42.84 5.57
N LEU A 7 14.79 -42.36 4.46
CA LEU A 7 15.23 -40.97 4.34
C LEU A 7 13.97 -40.10 4.19
N ALA A 8 13.59 -39.38 5.24
CA ALA A 8 12.61 -38.30 5.12
C ALA A 8 13.32 -37.07 4.52
N VAL A 9 13.08 -36.81 3.23
CA VAL A 9 13.48 -35.54 2.61
C VAL A 9 12.46 -34.49 3.07
N ALA A 10 12.81 -33.72 4.10
CA ALA A 10 12.09 -32.51 4.44
C ALA A 10 12.31 -31.49 3.32
N GLY A 11 11.33 -31.35 2.41
CA GLY A 11 11.33 -30.26 1.45
C GLY A 11 11.31 -28.93 2.21
N LEU A 12 12.31 -28.08 1.98
CA LEU A 12 12.27 -26.71 2.48
C LEU A 12 11.02 -26.05 1.89
N PRO A 13 10.18 -25.37 2.70
CA PRO A 13 9.11 -24.57 2.13
C PRO A 13 9.75 -23.57 1.15
N GLY A 14 9.27 -23.56 -0.09
CA GLY A 14 9.63 -22.52 -1.05
C GLY A 14 9.26 -21.14 -0.49
N PRO A 15 9.83 -20.05 -1.04
CA PRO A 15 9.39 -18.72 -0.65
C PRO A 15 7.87 -18.63 -0.81
N ALA A 16 7.19 -18.19 0.26
CA ALA A 16 5.76 -17.90 0.17
C ALA A 16 5.57 -16.87 -0.95
N ALA A 17 4.56 -17.10 -1.80
CA ALA A 17 4.18 -16.11 -2.81
C ALA A 17 3.85 -14.79 -2.10
N ALA A 18 4.40 -13.70 -2.61
CA ALA A 18 4.06 -12.36 -2.14
C ALA A 18 2.63 -12.02 -2.59
N ASP A 19 1.87 -11.32 -1.76
CA ASP A 19 0.63 -10.68 -2.21
C ASP A 19 1.01 -9.43 -3.02
N GLN A 20 1.39 -9.67 -4.28
CA GLN A 20 1.80 -8.65 -5.25
C GLN A 20 0.67 -8.38 -6.22
N TRP A 21 0.44 -7.10 -6.53
CA TRP A 21 -0.55 -6.69 -7.52
C TRP A 21 -0.06 -7.10 -8.90
N GLY A 22 -0.53 -8.27 -9.36
CA GLY A 22 -0.03 -8.91 -10.57
C GLY A 22 1.48 -9.16 -10.46
N SER A 23 2.25 -8.54 -11.34
CA SER A 23 3.72 -8.53 -11.29
C SER A 23 4.30 -7.13 -11.19
N TYR A 24 3.48 -6.12 -10.87
CA TYR A 24 3.91 -4.72 -10.93
C TYR A 24 4.90 -4.37 -9.82
N HIS A 25 5.99 -3.69 -10.17
CA HIS A 25 6.97 -3.20 -9.22
C HIS A 25 7.71 -1.97 -9.73
N TRP A 26 8.21 -1.14 -8.83
CA TRP A 26 9.11 -0.03 -9.20
C TRP A 26 10.48 -0.55 -9.65
N ALA A 27 11.20 0.25 -10.43
CA ALA A 27 12.62 -0.02 -10.66
C ALA A 27 13.40 0.02 -9.35
N ARG A 28 14.29 -0.96 -9.16
CA ARG A 28 15.19 -1.05 -8.01
C ARG A 28 16.65 -0.87 -8.42
N PRO A 29 17.10 0.38 -8.66
CA PRO A 29 18.50 0.62 -9.04
C PRO A 29 19.46 0.47 -7.85
N THR A 30 18.97 0.62 -6.61
CA THR A 30 19.74 0.53 -5.36
C THR A 30 18.91 -0.15 -4.27
N ASN A 31 19.55 -0.54 -3.17
CA ASN A 31 18.87 -1.07 -1.99
C ASN A 31 19.34 -0.36 -0.70
N PRO A 32 18.46 0.34 0.03
CA PRO A 32 17.08 0.66 -0.37
C PRO A 32 17.05 1.62 -1.56
N PHE A 33 15.89 1.70 -2.23
CA PHE A 33 15.56 2.77 -3.17
C PHE A 33 14.41 3.59 -2.59
N THR A 34 14.27 4.84 -3.02
CA THR A 34 13.27 5.75 -2.45
C THR A 34 12.20 6.07 -3.48
N ILE A 35 10.93 5.91 -3.09
CA ILE A 35 9.77 6.34 -3.87
C ILE A 35 9.26 7.67 -3.33
N ALA A 36 9.11 8.66 -4.20
CA ALA A 36 8.57 9.96 -3.82
C ALA A 36 7.04 9.93 -3.73
N LEU A 37 6.48 10.46 -2.64
CA LEU A 37 5.05 10.70 -2.45
C LEU A 37 4.81 12.21 -2.57
N GLY A 38 4.28 12.65 -3.71
CA GLY A 38 3.90 14.02 -3.98
C GLY A 38 2.69 14.44 -3.16
N ASP A 39 2.90 15.33 -2.20
CA ASP A 39 1.87 15.87 -1.33
C ASP A 39 1.03 16.91 -2.07
N ASN A 40 -0.19 16.51 -2.43
CA ASN A 40 -1.23 17.41 -2.95
C ASN A 40 -2.47 17.38 -2.06
N VAL A 41 -2.36 16.87 -0.83
CA VAL A 41 -3.51 16.75 0.05
C VAL A 41 -3.80 18.07 0.78
N THR A 42 -4.95 18.17 1.45
CA THR A 42 -5.23 19.27 2.39
C THR A 42 -4.52 19.02 3.72
N SER A 43 -4.34 20.07 4.51
CA SER A 43 -3.70 20.00 5.83
C SER A 43 -4.30 18.99 6.81
N GLY A 44 -5.57 18.60 6.62
CA GLY A 44 -6.22 17.55 7.40
C GLY A 44 -5.70 16.14 7.11
N TRP A 45 -4.94 15.95 6.03
CA TRP A 45 -4.39 14.67 5.58
C TRP A 45 -2.88 14.57 5.73
N ASP A 46 -2.17 15.71 5.84
CA ASP A 46 -0.72 15.78 5.95
C ASP A 46 -0.11 14.84 7.01
N ALA A 47 -0.72 14.77 8.20
CA ALA A 47 -0.24 13.91 9.28
C ALA A 47 -0.42 12.42 8.95
N HIS A 48 -1.47 12.07 8.23
CA HIS A 48 -1.77 10.70 7.80
C HIS A 48 -0.82 10.27 6.68
N LEU A 49 -0.56 11.14 5.71
CA LEU A 49 0.42 10.89 4.64
C LEU A 49 1.83 10.69 5.21
N ARG A 50 2.26 11.57 6.12
CA ARG A 50 3.55 11.41 6.82
C ARG A 50 3.62 10.14 7.65
N SER A 51 2.53 9.76 8.32
CA SER A 51 2.47 8.51 9.08
C SER A 51 2.64 7.31 8.15
N ALA A 52 1.84 7.21 7.08
CA ALA A 52 1.94 6.12 6.12
C ALA A 52 3.34 6.04 5.49
N SER A 53 3.93 7.18 5.15
CA SER A 53 5.29 7.24 4.62
C SER A 53 6.32 6.66 5.59
N SER A 54 6.28 7.07 6.86
CA SER A 54 7.18 6.54 7.88
C SER A 54 6.99 5.05 8.13
N GLU A 55 5.74 4.57 8.20
CA GLU A 55 5.43 3.15 8.44
C GLU A 55 5.95 2.28 7.29
N TRP A 56 5.66 2.64 6.03
CA TRP A 56 6.17 1.88 4.89
C TRP A 56 7.71 1.90 4.76
N SER A 57 8.36 2.96 5.27
CA SER A 57 9.83 3.08 5.31
C SER A 57 10.50 2.28 6.44
N VAL A 58 9.73 1.53 7.25
CA VAL A 58 10.30 0.49 8.12
C VAL A 58 10.85 -0.69 7.31
N SER A 59 10.43 -0.82 6.05
CA SER A 59 10.95 -1.80 5.10
C SER A 59 12.47 -1.75 4.98
N THR A 60 13.06 -2.92 4.69
CA THR A 60 14.51 -3.02 4.43
C THR A 60 14.87 -2.91 2.95
N VAL A 61 13.87 -2.85 2.07
CA VAL A 61 14.08 -2.87 0.61
C VAL A 61 13.77 -1.54 -0.08
N LEU A 62 12.95 -0.69 0.54
CA LEU A 62 12.59 0.62 0.02
C LEU A 62 12.29 1.60 1.15
N ASP A 63 12.41 2.88 0.83
CA ASP A 63 11.90 4.00 1.60
C ASP A 63 10.81 4.72 0.80
N THR A 64 9.94 5.44 1.49
CA THR A 64 9.12 6.48 0.86
C THR A 64 9.50 7.84 1.40
N LYS A 65 9.32 8.88 0.59
CA LYS A 65 9.59 10.25 1.01
C LYS A 65 8.50 11.20 0.54
N VAL A 66 7.88 11.90 1.48
CA VAL A 66 6.96 12.98 1.16
C VAL A 66 7.73 14.15 0.53
N VAL A 67 7.29 14.58 -0.64
CA VAL A 67 7.83 15.71 -1.41
C VAL A 67 6.69 16.66 -1.81
N ALA A 68 7.03 17.84 -2.32
CA ALA A 68 6.01 18.72 -2.89
C ALA A 68 5.30 18.05 -4.08
N GLY A 69 3.98 18.06 -4.08
CA GLY A 69 3.17 17.62 -5.22
C GLY A 69 3.43 18.48 -6.46
N ALA A 70 3.14 17.93 -7.64
CA ALA A 70 3.15 18.74 -8.88
C ALA A 70 1.91 18.55 -9.72
N THR A 71 0.77 18.30 -9.07
CA THR A 71 -0.52 18.23 -9.74
C THR A 71 -1.56 19.09 -9.03
N ARG A 72 -2.72 19.25 -9.67
CA ARG A 72 -3.87 19.86 -9.00
C ARG A 72 -4.57 18.77 -8.20
N ARG A 73 -4.74 19.01 -6.90
CA ARG A 73 -5.39 18.11 -5.94
C ARG A 73 -6.64 17.37 -6.46
N ARG A 74 -7.57 18.06 -7.15
CA ARG A 74 -8.79 17.42 -7.68
C ARG A 74 -8.56 16.56 -8.92
N ASN A 75 -7.67 16.97 -9.81
CA ASN A 75 -7.39 16.22 -11.03
C ASN A 75 -6.57 14.98 -10.69
N CYS A 76 -5.56 15.20 -9.83
CA CYS A 76 -4.54 14.23 -9.46
C CYS A 76 -3.92 13.58 -10.71
N ASP A 77 -3.44 14.42 -11.62
CA ASP A 77 -2.75 13.98 -12.83
C ASP A 77 -1.41 13.32 -12.44
N PRO A 78 -1.06 12.17 -13.03
CA PRO A 78 0.15 11.43 -12.66
C PRO A 78 1.41 12.19 -13.05
N THR A 79 2.51 11.92 -12.34
CA THR A 79 3.85 12.39 -12.70
C THR A 79 4.80 11.20 -12.75
N THR A 80 5.64 11.15 -13.78
CA THR A 80 6.64 10.09 -13.97
C THR A 80 7.58 9.96 -12.76
N ASP A 81 7.96 8.72 -12.45
CA ASP A 81 8.88 8.30 -11.39
C ASP A 81 8.45 8.63 -9.96
N ARG A 82 7.14 8.81 -9.72
CA ARG A 82 6.61 9.04 -8.37
C ARG A 82 5.12 8.72 -8.23
N VAL A 83 4.64 8.87 -7.00
CA VAL A 83 3.23 8.78 -6.62
C VAL A 83 2.70 10.20 -6.38
N GLU A 84 1.59 10.61 -7.01
CA GLU A 84 0.85 11.81 -6.59
C GLU A 84 -0.27 11.44 -5.62
N VAL A 85 -0.25 11.97 -4.40
CA VAL A 85 -1.27 11.71 -3.37
C VAL A 85 -2.17 12.93 -3.23
N CYS A 86 -3.47 12.74 -3.44
CA CYS A 86 -4.44 13.84 -3.47
C CYS A 86 -5.74 13.50 -2.75
N ASN A 87 -6.43 14.49 -2.18
CA ASN A 87 -7.79 14.33 -1.66
C ASN A 87 -8.78 15.36 -2.25
N ALA A 88 -9.96 14.92 -2.62
CA ALA A 88 -11.05 15.81 -3.00
C ALA A 88 -12.40 15.12 -2.80
N THR A 89 -13.49 15.86 -2.93
CA THR A 89 -14.82 15.26 -3.03
C THR A 89 -14.99 14.65 -4.42
N TYR A 90 -14.88 13.32 -4.53
CA TYR A 90 -14.98 12.59 -5.80
C TYR A 90 -16.39 12.04 -6.06
N GLY A 91 -17.33 12.24 -5.14
CA GLY A 91 -18.70 11.77 -5.25
C GLY A 91 -18.90 10.40 -4.59
N ASP A 92 -20.10 9.85 -4.76
CA ASP A 92 -20.47 8.53 -4.25
C ASP A 92 -20.00 7.44 -5.21
N THR A 93 -18.72 7.09 -5.11
CA THR A 93 -18.01 6.24 -6.06
C THR A 93 -17.86 4.78 -5.61
N GLY A 94 -18.21 4.47 -4.36
CA GLY A 94 -18.02 3.18 -3.71
C GLY A 94 -16.65 2.98 -3.04
N TRP A 95 -15.72 3.92 -3.17
CA TRP A 95 -14.36 3.78 -2.65
C TRP A 95 -13.93 4.94 -1.74
N LEU A 96 -13.21 4.60 -0.65
CA LEU A 96 -12.64 5.58 0.29
C LEU A 96 -11.32 6.15 -0.22
N GLY A 97 -10.51 5.30 -0.84
CA GLY A 97 -9.28 5.63 -1.55
C GLY A 97 -9.25 4.89 -2.89
N LEU A 98 -8.44 5.36 -3.81
CA LEU A 98 -8.21 4.70 -5.09
C LEU A 98 -6.79 4.95 -5.56
N THR A 99 -6.03 3.86 -5.68
CA THR A 99 -4.71 3.84 -6.32
C THR A 99 -4.85 3.47 -7.79
N THR A 100 -4.10 4.16 -8.65
CA THR A 100 -4.01 3.84 -10.09
C THR A 100 -2.55 3.81 -10.50
N ILE A 101 -2.15 2.69 -11.10
CA ILE A 101 -0.77 2.44 -11.56
C ILE A 101 -0.72 2.56 -13.09
N TRP A 102 0.33 3.19 -13.59
CA TRP A 102 0.75 3.09 -14.98
C TRP A 102 2.12 2.42 -15.04
N ALA A 103 2.25 1.42 -15.91
CA ALA A 103 3.46 0.62 -16.04
C ALA A 103 3.86 0.42 -17.52
N TYR A 104 5.15 0.17 -17.74
CA TYR A 104 5.67 -0.32 -19.02
C TYR A 104 6.08 -1.78 -18.83
N GLY A 105 5.22 -2.71 -19.27
CA GLY A 105 5.35 -4.11 -18.85
C GLY A 105 4.98 -4.26 -17.38
N ASP A 106 5.86 -4.86 -16.60
CA ASP A 106 5.74 -5.01 -15.14
C ASP A 106 6.30 -3.82 -14.35
N GLN A 107 7.11 -2.96 -14.99
CA GLN A 107 7.73 -1.85 -14.29
C GLN A 107 6.79 -0.66 -14.13
N ILE A 108 6.47 -0.30 -12.88
CA ILE A 108 5.71 0.90 -12.52
C ILE A 108 6.49 2.14 -12.97
N ALA A 109 5.81 3.03 -13.67
CA ALA A 109 6.36 4.30 -14.17
C ALA A 109 5.79 5.51 -13.43
N GLN A 110 4.54 5.45 -12.97
CA GLN A 110 3.86 6.52 -12.24
C GLN A 110 2.61 5.99 -11.56
N VAL A 111 2.21 6.64 -10.47
CA VAL A 111 1.02 6.26 -9.68
C VAL A 111 0.27 7.49 -9.20
N THR A 112 -1.05 7.36 -9.03
CA THR A 112 -1.87 8.35 -8.33
C THR A 112 -2.63 7.68 -7.20
N ILE A 113 -2.75 8.37 -6.07
CA ILE A 113 -3.62 8.01 -4.95
C ILE A 113 -4.67 9.10 -4.81
N LYS A 114 -5.95 8.73 -4.88
CA LYS A 114 -7.09 9.62 -4.67
C LYS A 114 -7.82 9.23 -3.39
N ILE A 115 -7.86 10.13 -2.41
CA ILE A 115 -8.61 9.97 -1.17
C ILE A 115 -9.94 10.74 -1.27
N ASN A 116 -11.06 10.08 -0.97
CA ASN A 116 -12.39 10.62 -1.24
C ASN A 116 -13.01 11.35 -0.05
N ASP A 117 -12.89 12.68 -0.06
CA ASP A 117 -13.50 13.53 0.96
C ASP A 117 -15.04 13.47 0.95
N THR A 118 -15.70 12.99 -0.11
CA THR A 118 -17.17 12.79 -0.07
C THR A 118 -17.56 11.84 1.06
N TYR A 119 -16.75 10.82 1.33
CA TYR A 119 -16.94 9.92 2.46
C TYR A 119 -16.32 10.46 3.74
N PHE A 120 -15.10 11.01 3.68
CA PHE A 120 -14.37 11.50 4.85
C PHE A 120 -14.88 12.82 5.44
N GLN A 121 -15.90 13.43 4.83
CA GLN A 121 -16.69 14.52 5.43
C GLN A 121 -17.90 14.00 6.23
N THR A 122 -18.13 12.68 6.26
CA THR A 122 -19.20 12.07 7.06
C THR A 122 -18.67 11.59 8.42
N PRO A 123 -19.48 11.62 9.49
CA PRO A 123 -19.04 11.15 10.82
C PRO A 123 -18.58 9.69 10.86
N LYS A 124 -19.05 8.84 9.94
CA LYS A 124 -18.69 7.41 9.88
C LYS A 124 -17.19 7.23 9.58
N TYR A 125 -16.66 8.02 8.64
CA TYR A 125 -15.29 7.87 8.15
C TYR A 125 -14.35 8.95 8.67
N ASP A 126 -14.86 10.09 9.16
CA ASP A 126 -14.06 11.17 9.72
C ASP A 126 -13.48 10.83 11.11
N THR A 127 -12.62 9.82 11.15
CA THR A 127 -11.91 9.38 12.34
C THR A 127 -10.45 9.17 12.00
N LYS A 128 -9.57 9.34 12.99
CA LYS A 128 -8.13 9.08 12.82
C LYS A 128 -7.85 7.66 12.29
N ALA A 129 -8.59 6.66 12.77
CA ALA A 129 -8.37 5.27 12.37
C ALA A 129 -8.68 5.04 10.89
N TRP A 130 -9.82 5.52 10.39
CA TRP A 130 -10.16 5.43 8.97
C TRP A 130 -9.19 6.21 8.07
N ARG A 131 -8.78 7.41 8.49
CA ARG A 131 -7.83 8.24 7.73
C ARG A 131 -6.43 7.60 7.64
N ASN A 132 -5.95 7.01 8.73
CA ASN A 132 -4.70 6.25 8.74
C ASN A 132 -4.79 4.99 7.87
N TYR A 133 -5.87 4.21 8.04
CA TYR A 133 -6.10 2.99 7.27
C TYR A 133 -6.06 3.24 5.78
N VAL A 134 -6.91 4.16 5.27
CA VAL A 134 -7.00 4.39 3.81
C VAL A 134 -5.66 4.89 3.25
N MET A 135 -4.97 5.79 3.96
CA MET A 135 -3.70 6.31 3.48
C MET A 135 -2.62 5.22 3.44
N CYS A 136 -2.57 4.37 4.46
CA CYS A 136 -1.64 3.23 4.48
C CYS A 136 -1.95 2.24 3.37
N HIS A 137 -3.23 1.89 3.19
CA HIS A 137 -3.74 0.96 2.20
C HIS A 137 -3.35 1.38 0.77
N GLU A 138 -3.71 2.62 0.40
CA GLU A 138 -3.41 3.13 -0.94
C GLU A 138 -1.90 3.29 -1.18
N VAL A 139 -1.13 3.69 -0.16
CA VAL A 139 0.34 3.72 -0.31
C VAL A 139 0.88 2.30 -0.53
N GLY A 140 0.37 1.28 0.16
CA GLY A 140 0.80 -0.11 -0.05
C GLY A 140 0.56 -0.58 -1.48
N HIS A 141 -0.60 -0.27 -2.05
CA HIS A 141 -0.88 -0.51 -3.47
C HIS A 141 0.07 0.26 -4.39
N ALA A 142 0.39 1.51 -4.07
CA ALA A 142 1.35 2.29 -4.85
C ALA A 142 2.77 1.71 -4.82
N LEU A 143 3.10 0.84 -3.86
CA LEU A 143 4.34 0.07 -3.80
C LEU A 143 4.27 -1.25 -4.60
N GLY A 144 3.11 -1.61 -5.14
CA GLY A 144 2.85 -2.82 -5.92
C GLY A 144 2.25 -3.98 -5.12
N LEU A 145 1.87 -3.79 -3.85
CA LEU A 145 1.26 -4.85 -3.05
C LEU A 145 -0.23 -5.02 -3.39
N ASP A 146 -0.73 -6.24 -3.25
CA ASP A 146 -2.16 -6.58 -3.35
C ASP A 146 -2.78 -6.76 -1.96
N HIS A 147 -4.08 -7.02 -1.92
CA HIS A 147 -4.78 -7.36 -0.69
C HIS A 147 -4.29 -8.69 -0.10
N GLN A 148 -4.23 -8.74 1.23
CA GLN A 148 -4.04 -9.99 1.98
C GLN A 148 -5.37 -10.69 2.28
N ASP A 149 -6.47 -9.94 2.31
CA ASP A 149 -7.83 -10.41 2.50
C ASP A 149 -8.83 -9.39 1.91
N GLU A 150 -9.80 -9.90 1.15
CA GLU A 150 -10.86 -9.12 0.49
C GLU A 150 -12.26 -9.46 1.05
N ASP A 151 -12.35 -10.26 2.11
CA ASP A 151 -13.62 -10.57 2.77
C ASP A 151 -13.74 -9.79 4.09
N PHE A 152 -14.70 -8.86 4.14
CA PHE A 152 -14.97 -8.03 5.31
C PHE A 152 -15.39 -8.82 6.57
N ASP A 153 -15.82 -10.08 6.39
CA ASP A 153 -16.30 -10.93 7.48
C ASP A 153 -15.21 -11.85 8.06
N ASN A 154 -14.05 -11.91 7.42
CA ASN A 154 -12.91 -12.68 7.93
C ASN A 154 -12.29 -12.06 9.19
N ALA A 155 -11.53 -12.88 9.91
CA ALA A 155 -10.77 -12.42 11.06
C ALA A 155 -9.64 -11.48 10.60
N SER A 156 -9.63 -10.26 11.14
CA SER A 156 -8.62 -9.26 10.81
C SER A 156 -7.18 -9.78 10.98
N LEU A 157 -6.38 -9.63 9.94
CA LEU A 157 -4.94 -9.90 9.89
C LEU A 157 -4.11 -8.73 10.44
N GLY A 158 -4.76 -7.62 10.80
CA GLY A 158 -4.11 -6.44 11.39
C GLY A 158 -3.13 -5.73 10.46
N THR A 159 -3.34 -5.83 9.14
CA THR A 159 -2.63 -5.05 8.11
C THR A 159 -3.53 -3.94 7.58
N CYS A 160 -2.96 -2.88 7.03
CA CYS A 160 -3.72 -1.93 6.22
C CYS A 160 -4.09 -2.46 4.82
N LEU A 161 -3.53 -3.58 4.35
CA LEU A 161 -3.82 -4.21 3.05
C LEU A 161 -4.91 -5.29 3.12
N GLU A 162 -5.89 -5.13 4.00
CA GLU A 162 -7.11 -5.97 3.98
C GLU A 162 -8.35 -5.10 3.92
N TYR A 163 -9.44 -5.67 3.42
CA TYR A 163 -10.77 -5.09 3.58
C TYR A 163 -11.21 -5.17 5.03
N THR A 164 -11.65 -4.05 5.59
CA THR A 164 -12.08 -3.97 6.99
C THR A 164 -13.24 -3.01 7.15
N ASN A 165 -14.13 -3.32 8.10
CA ASN A 165 -15.14 -2.39 8.61
C ASN A 165 -14.77 -1.83 10.00
N ARG A 166 -13.59 -2.21 10.54
CA ARG A 166 -13.09 -1.90 11.88
C ARG A 166 -11.61 -1.53 11.82
N PRO A 167 -11.26 -0.33 11.35
CA PRO A 167 -9.88 0.04 11.00
C PRO A 167 -8.92 0.17 12.20
N LYS A 168 -9.36 -0.11 13.44
CA LYS A 168 -8.58 0.15 14.65
C LYS A 168 -7.24 -0.58 14.65
N SER A 169 -7.22 -1.83 14.18
CA SER A 169 -6.03 -2.68 14.04
C SER A 169 -5.35 -2.58 12.67
N ASN A 170 -5.89 -1.81 11.73
CA ASN A 170 -5.49 -1.82 10.31
C ASN A 170 -4.79 -0.53 9.87
N GLN A 171 -4.25 0.24 10.80
CA GLN A 171 -3.75 1.59 10.50
C GLN A 171 -2.34 1.60 9.89
N THR A 172 -1.66 0.46 9.87
CA THR A 172 -0.23 0.34 9.53
C THR A 172 0.02 -1.00 8.81
N PRO A 173 1.15 -1.15 8.10
CA PRO A 173 1.58 -2.44 7.57
C PRO A 173 1.91 -3.41 8.70
N ASN A 174 1.73 -4.70 8.47
CA ASN A 174 2.12 -5.78 9.36
C ASN A 174 3.43 -6.45 8.87
N ARG A 175 3.87 -7.48 9.60
CA ARG A 175 5.10 -8.24 9.26
C ARG A 175 5.03 -8.92 7.89
N ARG A 176 3.83 -9.34 7.46
CA ARG A 176 3.60 -10.02 6.18
C ARG A 176 3.83 -9.04 5.03
N ASP A 177 3.33 -7.81 5.13
CA ASP A 177 3.54 -6.78 4.11
C ASP A 177 5.03 -6.52 3.83
N TYR A 178 5.85 -6.38 4.88
CA TYR A 178 7.30 -6.18 4.70
C TYR A 178 8.01 -7.40 4.12
N ARG A 179 7.52 -8.62 4.41
CA ARG A 179 8.04 -9.85 3.81
C ARG A 179 7.72 -9.89 2.32
N ASP A 180 6.52 -9.46 1.94
CA ASP A 180 6.06 -9.47 0.56
C ASP A 180 6.82 -8.42 -0.27
N LEU A 181 7.04 -7.20 0.27
CA LEU A 181 7.97 -6.24 -0.33
C LEU A 181 9.36 -6.84 -0.55
N LYS A 182 9.90 -7.57 0.42
CA LYS A 182 11.22 -8.19 0.29
C LYS A 182 11.25 -9.31 -0.78
N ALA A 183 10.13 -9.99 -1.00
CA ALA A 183 10.03 -11.02 -2.03
C ALA A 183 9.85 -10.40 -3.43
N MET A 184 9.23 -9.23 -3.53
CA MET A 184 9.06 -8.48 -4.78
C MET A 184 10.34 -7.80 -5.26
N TYR A 185 11.15 -7.25 -4.35
CA TYR A 185 12.25 -6.33 -4.65
C TYR A 185 13.65 -6.89 -4.36
#